data_AF-A0A645J1Z4-F1
#
_entry.id   AF-A0A645J1Z4-F1
#
_cell.length_a   1.000
_cell.length_b   1.000
_cell.length_c   1.000
_cell.angle_alpha   90.00
_cell.angle_beta   90.00
_cell.angle_gamma   90.00
#
_symmetry.space_group_name_H-M   'P 1'
#
loop_
_entity.id
_entity.type
_entity.pdbx_description
1 polymer ?
#
loop_
_entity_poly.entity_id
_entity_poly.type
_entity_poly.pdbx_seq_one_letter_code
_entity_poly.pdbx_strand_id
1 'polypeptide(L)'
;MTLINAHFKKRRLIRYHPAKYLNLRYGRALRYTLAGLVYPDIVGFWRSHYPQPFLKATYEAVWRAEGAVLDATCRRKLRTPGDVNEWLMRYWQLAEGSFHPASPGGRHYYAIGENTPRAEGAIRGQAYDMICLNDNRAVEDTGPLERLFCDAFESILPDKYRFEK
;
A
#
# COMPACT_ATOMS: atom_id res chain seq x y z
N MET A 1 11.07 5.23 -9.49
CA MET A 1 10.28 5.70 -10.65
C MET A 1 11.01 5.60 -11.98
N THR A 2 12.34 5.64 -11.98
CA THR A 2 13.17 5.49 -13.19
C THR A 2 12.84 4.23 -13.99
N LEU A 3 12.87 3.04 -13.38
CA LEU A 3 12.54 1.79 -14.07
C LEU A 3 11.12 1.80 -14.68
N ILE A 4 10.12 2.26 -13.92
CA ILE A 4 8.74 2.36 -14.43
C ILE A 4 8.66 3.30 -15.64
N ASN A 5 9.30 4.47 -15.62
CA ASN A 5 9.28 5.41 -16.76
C ASN A 5 10.13 4.94 -17.96
N ALA A 6 11.07 4.00 -17.75
CA ALA A 6 11.80 3.34 -18.81
C ALA A 6 10.89 2.41 -19.62
N HIS A 7 9.98 1.69 -18.96
CA HIS A 7 9.05 0.74 -19.59
C HIS A 7 7.70 1.35 -19.99
N PHE A 8 7.22 2.34 -19.25
CA PHE A 8 5.86 2.87 -19.39
C PHE A 8 5.86 4.37 -19.66
N LYS A 9 4.94 4.83 -20.51
CA LYS A 9 4.71 6.26 -20.78
C LYS A 9 3.33 6.68 -20.28
N LYS A 10 3.28 7.66 -19.39
CA LYS A 10 2.04 8.14 -18.76
C LYS A 10 0.92 8.44 -19.76
N ARG A 11 1.25 9.07 -20.88
CA ARG A 11 0.28 9.38 -21.95
C ARG A 11 -0.44 8.12 -22.46
N ARG A 12 0.27 6.98 -22.57
CA ARG A 12 -0.32 5.70 -22.99
C ARG A 12 -1.24 5.13 -21.91
N LEU A 13 -0.82 5.17 -20.64
CA LEU A 13 -1.63 4.71 -19.51
C LEU A 13 -3.00 5.40 -19.50
N ILE A 14 -3.01 6.73 -19.55
CA ILE A 14 -4.25 7.52 -19.51
C ILE A 14 -5.07 7.31 -20.79
N ARG A 15 -4.44 7.24 -21.96
CA ARG A 15 -5.14 7.04 -23.23
C ARG A 15 -5.84 5.68 -23.32
N TYR A 16 -5.19 4.61 -22.88
CA TYR A 16 -5.73 3.25 -22.99
C TYR A 16 -6.61 2.84 -21.80
N HIS A 17 -6.43 3.46 -20.63
CA HIS A 17 -7.22 3.15 -19.43
C HIS A 17 -7.73 4.41 -18.70
N PRO A 18 -8.44 5.34 -19.37
CA PRO A 18 -8.84 6.61 -18.77
C PRO A 18 -9.73 6.40 -17.54
N ALA A 19 -10.69 5.47 -17.62
CA ALA A 19 -11.57 5.12 -16.50
C ALA A 19 -10.85 4.49 -15.30
N LYS A 20 -9.61 4.01 -15.46
CA LYS A 20 -8.81 3.51 -14.34
C LYS A 20 -8.09 4.64 -13.63
N TYR A 21 -7.50 5.59 -14.34
CA TYR A 21 -6.70 6.65 -13.71
C TYR A 21 -7.52 7.88 -13.32
N LEU A 22 -8.54 8.24 -14.10
CA LEU A 22 -9.41 9.39 -13.87
C LEU A 22 -10.77 8.94 -13.28
N ASN A 23 -10.72 8.16 -12.19
CA ASN A 23 -11.92 7.56 -11.60
C ASN A 23 -12.42 8.33 -10.37
N LEU A 24 -13.71 8.63 -10.33
CA LEU A 24 -14.34 9.35 -9.20
C LEU A 24 -14.36 8.55 -7.89
N ARG A 25 -14.24 7.20 -7.94
CA ARG A 25 -14.16 6.35 -6.75
C ARG A 25 -13.00 6.71 -5.83
N TYR A 26 -11.95 7.36 -6.34
CA TYR A 26 -10.83 7.82 -5.52
C TYR A 26 -11.19 8.99 -4.59
N GLY A 27 -12.35 9.63 -4.78
CA GLY A 27 -12.78 10.79 -4.00
C GLY A 27 -11.73 11.89 -4.01
N ARG A 28 -11.41 12.42 -2.83
CA ARG A 28 -10.40 13.50 -2.68
C ARG A 28 -9.02 13.10 -3.18
N ALA A 29 -8.67 11.82 -3.25
CA ALA A 29 -7.37 11.39 -3.74
C ALA A 29 -7.19 11.59 -5.26
N LEU A 30 -8.28 11.72 -6.03
CA LEU A 30 -8.21 12.00 -7.47
C LEU A 30 -7.43 13.29 -7.78
N ARG A 31 -7.44 14.27 -6.86
CA ARG A 31 -6.67 15.52 -7.01
C ARG A 31 -5.18 15.28 -7.23
N TYR A 32 -4.61 14.22 -6.66
CA TYR A 32 -3.20 13.89 -6.85
C TYR A 32 -2.93 13.39 -8.27
N THR A 33 -3.84 12.60 -8.83
CA THR A 33 -3.75 12.19 -10.24
C THR A 33 -3.86 13.40 -11.16
N LEU A 34 -4.83 14.29 -10.92
CA LEU A 34 -5.03 15.51 -11.71
C LEU A 34 -3.82 16.43 -11.66
N ALA A 35 -3.27 16.70 -10.48
CA ALA A 35 -2.03 17.47 -10.33
C ALA A 35 -0.85 16.79 -11.07
N GLY A 36 -0.80 15.47 -11.02
CA GLY A 36 0.20 14.68 -11.73
C GLY A 36 0.11 14.77 -13.25
N LEU A 37 -1.01 15.21 -13.85
CA LEU A 37 -1.17 15.30 -15.31
C LEU A 37 -0.28 16.35 -15.97
N VAL A 38 0.14 17.38 -15.23
CA VAL A 38 0.95 18.49 -15.76
C VAL A 38 2.34 18.04 -16.20
N TYR A 39 2.89 17.03 -15.54
CA TYR A 39 4.21 16.49 -15.88
C TYR A 39 4.15 15.60 -17.13
N PRO A 40 5.25 15.37 -17.87
CA PRO A 40 5.26 14.39 -18.96
C PRO A 40 5.32 12.94 -18.45
N ASP A 41 6.07 12.72 -17.37
CA ASP A 41 6.39 11.39 -16.84
C ASP A 41 5.47 10.96 -15.69
N ILE A 42 5.54 9.67 -15.34
CA ILE A 42 4.90 9.10 -14.17
C ILE A 42 5.69 9.54 -12.94
N VAL A 43 5.18 10.56 -12.25
CA VAL A 43 5.81 11.12 -11.03
C VAL A 43 5.68 10.20 -9.81
N GLY A 44 4.67 9.33 -9.82
CA GLY A 44 4.40 8.38 -8.75
C GLY A 44 2.98 7.86 -8.80
N PHE A 45 2.70 6.89 -7.94
CA PHE A 45 1.36 6.43 -7.63
C PHE A 45 1.09 6.68 -6.15
N TRP A 46 -0.19 6.77 -5.78
CA TRP A 46 -0.55 6.91 -4.38
C TRP A 46 -0.10 5.68 -3.59
N ARG A 47 0.72 5.92 -2.56
CA ARG A 47 1.13 4.92 -1.58
C ARG A 47 0.20 4.98 -0.40
N SER A 48 -0.58 3.93 -0.20
CA SER A 48 -1.31 3.73 1.05
C SER A 48 -0.58 2.71 1.93
N HIS A 49 -0.68 2.86 3.24
CA HIS A 49 -0.20 1.88 4.22
C HIS A 49 -1.17 0.70 4.42
N TYR A 50 -2.10 0.49 3.48
CA TYR A 50 -3.04 -0.62 3.51
C TYR A 50 -2.51 -1.83 2.71
N PRO A 51 -2.95 -3.06 3.03
CA PRO A 51 -2.76 -4.24 2.20
C PRO A 51 -2.96 -3.96 0.72
N GLN A 52 -1.98 -4.36 -0.09
CA GLN A 52 -2.02 -4.20 -1.54
C GLN A 52 -2.25 -5.56 -2.21
N PRO A 53 -3.19 -5.65 -3.17
CA PRO A 53 -3.35 -6.85 -3.97
C PRO A 53 -2.20 -6.97 -4.97
N PHE A 54 -1.51 -8.10 -4.96
CA PHE A 54 -0.40 -8.42 -5.85
C PHE A 54 -0.75 -9.62 -6.74
N LEU A 55 -0.42 -9.52 -8.02
CA LEU A 55 -0.59 -10.61 -8.98
C LEU A 55 0.74 -11.35 -9.18
N LYS A 56 0.71 -12.69 -9.12
CA LYS A 56 1.88 -13.53 -9.45
C LYS A 56 2.42 -13.21 -10.86
N ALA A 57 1.52 -13.01 -11.82
CA ALA A 57 1.89 -12.65 -13.19
C ALA A 57 2.72 -11.36 -13.27
N THR A 58 2.47 -10.38 -12.38
CA THR A 58 3.28 -9.16 -12.30
C THR A 58 4.69 -9.48 -11.83
N TYR A 59 4.86 -10.33 -10.81
CA TYR A 59 6.20 -10.73 -10.36
C TYR A 59 6.98 -11.41 -11.48
N GLU A 60 6.35 -12.33 -12.20
CA GLU A 60 6.96 -13.01 -13.35
C GLU A 60 7.35 -12.02 -14.46
N ALA A 61 6.50 -11.04 -14.76
CA ALA A 61 6.79 -10.01 -15.76
C ALA A 61 7.99 -9.13 -15.35
N VAL A 62 8.03 -8.68 -14.10
CA VAL A 62 9.13 -7.84 -13.60
C VAL A 62 10.44 -8.62 -13.52
N TRP A 63 10.42 -9.88 -13.08
CA TRP A 63 11.62 -10.72 -13.09
C TRP A 63 12.18 -10.95 -14.50
N ARG A 64 11.32 -11.09 -15.51
CA ARG A 64 11.76 -11.15 -16.90
C ARG A 64 12.36 -9.83 -17.40
N ALA A 65 11.80 -8.69 -17.00
CA ALA A 65 12.23 -7.38 -17.50
C ALA A 65 13.44 -6.80 -16.76
N GLU A 66 13.52 -6.99 -15.44
CA GLU A 66 14.46 -6.33 -14.53
C GLU A 66 15.19 -7.33 -13.62
N GLY A 67 15.34 -8.57 -14.08
CA GLY A 67 15.94 -9.67 -13.29
C GLY A 67 17.33 -9.36 -12.75
N ALA A 68 18.17 -8.65 -13.51
CA ALA A 68 19.51 -8.24 -13.06
C ALA A 68 19.45 -7.26 -11.88
N VAL A 69 18.51 -6.30 -11.91
CA VAL A 69 18.31 -5.35 -10.81
C VAL A 69 17.81 -6.08 -9.56
N LEU A 70 16.84 -6.99 -9.72
CA LEU A 70 16.29 -7.78 -8.62
C LEU A 70 17.32 -8.70 -7.99
N ASP A 71 18.09 -9.44 -8.78
CA ASP A 71 19.16 -10.33 -8.30
C ASP A 71 20.24 -9.54 -7.55
N ALA A 72 20.66 -8.39 -8.08
CA ALA A 72 21.60 -7.50 -7.41
C ALA A 72 21.06 -7.01 -6.06
N THR A 73 19.77 -6.64 -5.99
CA THR A 73 19.12 -6.26 -4.73
C THR A 73 19.09 -7.41 -3.73
N CYS A 74 18.75 -8.63 -4.16
CA CYS A 74 18.70 -9.80 -3.29
C CYS A 74 20.08 -10.20 -2.72
N ARG A 75 21.18 -9.91 -3.43
CA ARG A 75 22.55 -10.24 -2.98
C ARG A 75 23.14 -9.23 -2.00
N ARG A 76 22.55 -8.03 -1.89
CA ARG A 76 23.05 -7.01 -0.97
C ARG A 76 22.62 -7.31 0.46
N LYS A 77 23.60 -7.33 1.38
CA LYS A 77 23.35 -7.50 2.82
C LYS A 77 22.72 -6.25 3.45
N LEU A 78 23.09 -5.07 2.96
CA LEU A 78 22.59 -3.79 3.42
C LEU A 78 21.97 -3.04 2.25
N ARG A 79 20.80 -2.43 2.51
CA ARG A 79 20.06 -1.70 1.49
C ARG A 79 20.83 -0.46 1.05
N THR A 80 20.81 -0.22 -0.25
CA THR A 80 21.38 0.94 -0.92
C THR A 80 20.26 1.77 -1.58
N PRO A 81 20.48 3.06 -1.89
CA PRO A 81 19.49 3.88 -2.57
C PRO A 81 19.06 3.36 -3.96
N GLY A 82 19.89 2.52 -4.58
CA GLY A 82 19.58 1.87 -5.86
C GLY A 82 18.75 0.60 -5.73
N ASP A 83 18.48 0.11 -4.52
CA ASP A 83 17.69 -1.09 -4.31
C ASP A 83 16.20 -0.89 -4.59
N VAL A 84 15.61 -1.93 -5.18
CA VAL A 84 14.17 -2.00 -5.42
C VAL A 84 13.49 -2.80 -4.31
N ASN A 85 12.17 -2.72 -4.25
CA ASN A 85 11.35 -3.43 -3.28
C ASN A 85 9.98 -3.76 -3.89
N GLU A 86 9.03 -4.21 -3.07
CA GLU A 86 7.67 -4.59 -3.48
C GLU A 86 6.92 -3.47 -4.22
N TRP A 87 7.30 -2.21 -4.02
CA TRP A 87 6.71 -1.10 -4.76
C TRP A 87 7.02 -1.12 -6.25
N LEU A 88 8.14 -1.72 -6.67
CA LEU A 88 8.40 -1.94 -8.09
C LEU A 88 7.29 -2.79 -8.71
N MET A 89 6.95 -3.90 -8.06
CA MET A 89 5.87 -4.80 -8.48
C MET A 89 4.53 -4.06 -8.49
N ARG A 90 4.23 -3.33 -7.41
CA ARG A 90 2.97 -2.59 -7.30
C ARG A 90 2.82 -1.56 -8.43
N TYR A 91 3.86 -0.77 -8.67
CA TYR A 91 3.83 0.26 -9.69
C TYR A 91 3.83 -0.32 -11.10
N TRP A 92 4.45 -1.47 -11.32
CA TRP A 92 4.37 -2.20 -12.57
C TRP A 92 2.93 -2.64 -12.86
N GLN A 93 2.27 -3.28 -11.89
CA GLN A 93 0.86 -3.69 -12.01
C GLN A 93 -0.07 -2.49 -12.26
N LEU A 94 0.19 -1.37 -11.58
CA LEU A 94 -0.56 -0.12 -11.79
C LEU A 94 -0.28 0.48 -13.16
N ALA A 95 0.95 0.42 -13.67
CA ALA A 95 1.32 0.97 -14.97
C ALA A 95 0.83 0.12 -16.15
N GLU A 96 0.74 -1.20 -15.98
CA GLU A 96 0.11 -2.11 -16.95
C GLU A 96 -1.42 -1.98 -16.99
N GLY A 97 -2.02 -1.31 -16.01
CA GLY A 97 -3.48 -1.23 -15.89
C GLY A 97 -4.12 -2.48 -15.25
N SER A 98 -3.33 -3.37 -14.66
CA SER A 98 -3.77 -4.63 -14.03
C SER A 98 -4.34 -4.44 -12.61
N PHE A 99 -5.29 -3.51 -12.48
CA PHE A 99 -5.94 -3.19 -11.21
C PHE A 99 -7.38 -2.70 -11.39
N HIS A 100 -8.15 -2.69 -10.30
CA HIS A 100 -9.49 -2.10 -10.28
C HIS A 100 -9.51 -0.84 -9.39
N PRO A 101 -10.11 0.27 -9.86
CA PRO A 101 -10.34 1.45 -9.03
C PRO A 101 -11.16 1.10 -7.79
N ALA A 102 -10.64 1.45 -6.61
CA ALA A 102 -11.28 1.24 -5.33
C ALA A 102 -11.33 2.55 -4.53
N SER A 103 -12.38 2.69 -3.72
CA SER A 103 -12.46 3.79 -2.75
C SER A 103 -11.41 3.60 -1.67
N PRO A 104 -10.77 4.69 -1.20
CA PRO A 104 -9.98 4.65 0.01
C PRO A 104 -10.81 4.69 1.30
N GLY A 105 -12.12 4.92 1.21
CA GLY A 105 -13.03 4.89 2.34
C GLY A 105 -13.16 3.51 2.98
N GLY A 106 -13.69 3.45 4.20
CA GLY A 106 -13.82 2.22 4.99
C GLY A 106 -12.50 1.73 5.60
N ARG A 107 -11.40 2.49 5.44
CA ARG A 107 -10.08 2.16 5.98
C ARG A 107 -9.52 3.31 6.80
N HIS A 108 -8.78 2.99 7.85
CA HIS A 108 -8.11 4.01 8.65
C HIS A 108 -6.71 3.58 9.05
N TYR A 109 -5.81 4.56 9.15
CA TYR A 109 -4.45 4.40 9.66
C TYR A 109 -4.36 5.11 11.00
N TYR A 110 -3.88 4.42 12.03
CA TYR A 110 -3.56 4.98 13.33
C TYR A 110 -2.05 4.88 13.58
N ALA A 111 -1.45 6.02 13.92
CA ALA A 111 -0.16 6.04 14.61
C ALA A 111 -0.40 5.75 16.10
N ILE A 112 0.01 4.58 16.55
CA ILE A 112 -0.04 4.15 17.95
C ILE A 112 0.95 5.01 18.75
N GLY A 113 0.59 5.35 19.99
CA GLY A 113 1.34 6.28 20.86
C GLY A 113 0.70 7.66 20.90
N GLU A 114 0.18 8.15 19.76
CA GLU A 114 -0.54 9.43 19.69
C GLU A 114 -2.06 9.24 19.73
N ASN A 115 -2.57 8.23 19.02
CA ASN A 115 -4.00 8.01 18.82
C ASN A 115 -4.51 6.70 19.41
N THR A 116 -3.81 6.15 20.40
CA THR A 116 -4.10 4.83 20.97
C THR A 116 -5.56 4.66 21.44
N PRO A 117 -6.16 5.58 22.23
CA PRO A 117 -7.55 5.41 22.67
C PRO A 117 -8.57 5.45 21.51
N ARG A 118 -8.28 6.24 20.47
CA ARG A 118 -9.14 6.29 19.27
C ARG A 118 -9.04 5.00 18.45
N ALA A 119 -7.84 4.44 18.34
CA ALA A 119 -7.63 3.17 17.66
C ALA A 119 -8.36 2.03 18.38
N GLU A 120 -8.26 1.98 19.72
CA GLU A 120 -8.98 1.00 20.54
C GLU A 120 -10.50 1.11 20.35
N GLY A 121 -11.05 2.33 20.48
CA GLY A 121 -12.47 2.57 20.29
C GLY A 121 -12.96 2.20 18.89
N ALA A 122 -12.13 2.44 17.85
CA ALA A 122 -12.46 2.05 16.48
C ALA A 122 -12.48 0.53 16.28
N ILE A 123 -11.62 -0.22 16.97
CA ILE A 123 -11.63 -1.69 16.94
C ILE A 123 -12.89 -2.20 17.63
N ARG A 124 -13.12 -1.82 18.90
CA ARG A 124 -14.28 -2.28 19.68
C ARG A 124 -15.61 -1.90 19.04
N GLY A 125 -15.68 -0.71 18.44
CA GLY A 125 -16.86 -0.23 17.73
C GLY A 125 -16.94 -0.69 16.26
N GLN A 126 -15.98 -1.48 15.77
CA GLN A 126 -15.90 -1.96 14.38
C GLN A 126 -16.10 -0.83 13.35
N ALA A 127 -15.48 0.33 13.58
CA ALA A 127 -15.76 1.56 12.84
C ALA A 127 -15.29 1.55 11.37
N TYR A 128 -14.41 0.61 11.01
CA TYR A 128 -13.80 0.49 9.69
C TYR A 128 -13.71 -0.97 9.25
N ASP A 129 -13.79 -1.22 7.94
CA ASP A 129 -13.57 -2.54 7.35
C ASP A 129 -12.11 -2.99 7.50
N MET A 130 -11.19 -2.04 7.66
CA MET A 130 -9.76 -2.29 7.78
C MET A 130 -9.06 -1.19 8.57
N ILE A 131 -8.27 -1.61 9.55
CA ILE A 131 -7.47 -0.72 10.38
C ILE A 131 -5.99 -1.08 10.18
N CYS A 132 -5.17 -0.07 9.89
CA CYS A 132 -3.72 -0.19 9.93
C CYS A 132 -3.23 0.48 11.22
N LEU A 133 -2.69 -0.33 12.13
CA LEU A 133 -2.05 0.11 13.35
C LEU A 133 -0.54 0.13 13.08
N ASN A 134 0.10 1.27 13.25
CA ASN A 134 1.55 1.39 13.07
C ASN A 134 2.14 2.14 14.26
N ASP A 135 3.25 1.64 14.77
CA ASP A 135 4.01 2.29 15.83
C ASP A 135 4.71 3.55 15.30
N ASN A 136 5.16 4.38 16.23
CA ASN A 136 5.97 5.55 15.93
C ASN A 136 7.03 5.73 17.02
N ARG A 137 7.86 6.77 16.88
CA ARG A 137 8.95 7.07 17.82
C ARG A 137 8.47 7.42 19.24
N ALA A 138 7.18 7.67 19.45
CA ALA A 138 6.63 7.96 20.77
C ALA A 138 6.30 6.68 21.56
N VAL A 139 6.36 5.51 20.93
CA VAL A 139 6.18 4.22 21.61
C VAL A 139 7.51 3.80 22.23
N GLU A 140 7.61 3.93 23.55
CA GLU A 140 8.79 3.50 24.32
C GLU A 140 8.66 2.05 24.83
N ASP A 141 7.44 1.65 25.24
CA ASP A 141 7.11 0.30 25.71
C ASP A 141 5.89 -0.24 24.97
N THR A 142 6.05 -1.37 24.27
CA THR A 142 4.98 -2.03 23.51
C THR A 142 4.08 -2.90 24.38
N GLY A 143 4.53 -3.35 25.56
CA GLY A 143 3.81 -4.32 26.39
C GLY A 143 2.39 -3.88 26.79
N PRO A 144 2.18 -2.64 27.28
CA PRO A 144 0.84 -2.13 27.57
C PRO A 144 -0.05 -2.01 26.32
N LEU A 145 0.54 -1.65 25.17
CA LEU A 145 -0.19 -1.49 23.91
C LEU A 145 -0.63 -2.84 23.34
N GLU A 146 0.23 -3.84 23.42
CA GLU A 146 -0.07 -5.22 23.02
C GLU A 146 -1.26 -5.75 23.81
N ARG A 147 -1.24 -5.65 25.16
CA ARG A 147 -2.37 -6.07 26.00
C ARG A 147 -3.65 -5.33 25.63
N LEU A 148 -3.58 -4.01 25.49
CA LEU A 148 -4.75 -3.19 25.14
C LEU A 148 -5.40 -3.63 23.81
N PHE A 149 -4.58 -3.84 22.77
CA PHE A 149 -5.11 -4.22 21.46
C PHE A 149 -5.54 -5.68 21.40
N CYS A 150 -4.87 -6.60 22.09
CA CYS A 150 -5.34 -7.97 22.24
C CYS A 150 -6.75 -7.99 22.89
N ASP A 151 -6.92 -7.30 24.03
CA ASP A 151 -8.21 -7.21 24.72
C ASP A 151 -9.30 -6.56 23.83
N ALA A 152 -8.92 -5.61 22.97
CA ALA A 152 -9.84 -4.99 22.02
C ALA A 152 -10.27 -5.98 20.94
N PHE A 153 -9.35 -6.73 20.34
CA PHE A 153 -9.67 -7.72 19.31
C PHE A 153 -10.41 -8.93 19.88
N GLU A 154 -10.03 -9.45 21.04
CA GLU A 154 -10.73 -10.55 21.72
C GLU A 154 -12.19 -10.20 22.03
N SER A 155 -12.49 -8.93 22.30
CA SER A 155 -13.87 -8.49 22.54
C SER A 155 -14.79 -8.56 21.30
N ILE A 156 -14.23 -8.58 20.09
CA ILE A 156 -14.97 -8.65 18.82
C ILE A 156 -14.74 -9.94 18.04
N LEU A 157 -13.65 -10.66 18.34
CA LEU A 157 -13.22 -11.91 17.73
C LEU A 157 -12.75 -12.87 18.84
N PRO A 158 -13.67 -13.35 19.71
CA PRO A 158 -13.32 -14.17 20.88
C PRO A 158 -12.85 -15.57 20.51
N ASP A 159 -13.29 -16.08 19.35
CA ASP A 159 -12.94 -17.39 18.86
C ASP A 159 -11.73 -17.33 17.95
N LYS A 160 -10.77 -18.24 18.18
CA LYS A 160 -9.61 -18.39 17.30
C LYS A 160 -10.05 -18.65 15.86
N TYR A 161 -9.36 -18.02 14.94
CA TYR A 161 -9.59 -18.30 13.52
C TYR A 161 -9.14 -19.73 13.20
N ARG A 162 -9.86 -20.44 12.31
CA ARG A 162 -9.56 -21.85 11.98
C ARG A 162 -8.15 -22.13 11.43
N PHE A 163 -7.41 -21.08 11.07
CA PHE A 163 -6.02 -21.17 10.59
C PHE A 163 -4.99 -20.77 11.63
N GLU A 164 -5.42 -20.26 12.78
CA GLU A 164 -4.57 -20.10 13.96
C GLU A 164 -4.41 -21.47 14.61
N LYS A 165 -3.16 -21.95 14.67
CA LYS A 165 -2.80 -23.21 15.34
C LYS A 165 -2.49 -22.95 16.81
#